data_AF-A0A9X8VEJ0-F1
#
_entry.id   AF-A0A9X8VEJ0-F1
#
_cell.length_a   1.000
_cell.length_b   1.000
_cell.length_c   1.000
_cell.angle_alpha   90.00
_cell.angle_beta   90.00
_cell.angle_gamma   90.00
#
_symmetry.space_group_name_H-M   'P 1'
#
loop_
_entity.id
_entity.type
_entity.pdbx_description
1 polymer ?
#
loop_
_entity_poly.entity_id
_entity_poly.type
_entity_poly.pdbx_seq_one_letter_code
_entity_poly.pdbx_strand_id
1 'polypeptide(L)' 'MHTDTQPTILLIAPVMDALQAALDARYRVFRLYEQSDIPAFLVRHGADV' A
#
# COMPACT_ATOMS: atom_id res chain seq x y z
N MET A 1 16.58 -14.75 12.81
CA MET A 1 15.30 -14.04 12.77
C MET A 1 15.12 -13.54 11.34
N HIS A 2 14.39 -14.27 10.49
CA HIS A 2 14.02 -13.75 9.17
C HIS A 2 12.89 -12.76 9.44
N THR A 3 13.20 -11.46 9.38
CA THR A 3 12.17 -10.44 9.48
C THR A 3 11.25 -10.62 8.27
N ASP A 4 10.02 -11.05 8.53
CA ASP A 4 8.97 -11.20 7.54
C ASP A 4 8.56 -9.78 7.08
N THR A 5 9.37 -9.16 6.23
CA THR A 5 9.11 -7.83 5.70
C THR A 5 8.69 -7.98 4.25
N GLN A 6 7.43 -8.38 4.07
CA GLN A 6 6.81 -8.27 2.76
C GLN A 6 6.85 -6.79 2.32
N PRO A 7 7.40 -6.47 1.15
CA PRO A 7 7.55 -5.09 0.70
C PRO A 7 6.20 -4.37 0.65
N THR A 8 6.18 -3.11 1.08
CA THR A 8 4.97 -2.28 1.07
C THR A 8 4.93 -1.48 -0.24
N ILE A 9 3.74 -1.27 -0.77
CA ILE A 9 3.52 -0.41 -1.94
C ILE A 9 2.35 0.54 -1.71
N LEU A 10 2.41 1.71 -2.36
CA LEU A 10 1.37 2.72 -2.33
C LEU A 10 0.65 2.80 -3.68
N LEU A 11 -0.66 2.56 -3.69
CA LEU A 11 -1.53 2.81 -4.83
C LEU A 11 -2.15 4.20 -4.71
N ILE A 12 -1.81 5.07 -5.66
CA ILE A 12 -2.33 6.44 -5.74
C ILE A 12 -3.68 6.55 -6.46
N ALA A 13 -4.08 5.49 -7.18
CA ALA A 13 -5.35 5.40 -7.90
C ALA A 13 -5.83 3.93 -7.95
N PRO A 14 -7.14 3.69 -8.16
CA PRO A 14 -7.67 2.35 -8.38
C PRO A 14 -7.02 1.68 -9.60
N VAL A 15 -6.86 0.37 -9.52
CA VAL A 15 -6.40 -0.49 -10.62
C VAL A 15 -7.45 -1.56 -10.92
N MET A 16 -7.25 -2.32 -12.01
CA MET A 16 -8.14 -3.45 -12.30
C MET A 16 -8.08 -4.50 -11.19
N ASP A 17 -9.22 -5.10 -10.83
CA ASP A 17 -9.35 -6.05 -9.72
C ASP A 17 -8.34 -7.21 -9.78
N ALA A 18 -8.06 -7.73 -10.98
CA ALA A 18 -7.08 -8.79 -11.16
C ALA A 18 -5.65 -8.36 -10.76
N LEU A 19 -5.27 -7.12 -11.06
CA LEU A 19 -3.99 -6.55 -10.65
C LEU A 19 -4.00 -6.26 -9.14
N GLN A 20 -5.08 -5.69 -8.61
CA GLN A 20 -5.25 -5.46 -7.17
C GLN A 20 -5.04 -6.76 -6.38
N ALA A 21 -5.72 -7.84 -6.77
CA ALA A 21 -5.62 -9.14 -6.11
C ALA A 21 -4.20 -9.73 -6.20
N ALA A 22 -3.53 -9.56 -7.33
CA ALA A 22 -2.14 -10.02 -7.51
C ALA A 22 -1.15 -9.23 -6.62
N LEU A 23 -1.41 -7.94 -6.39
CA LEU A 23 -0.62 -7.09 -5.51
C LEU A 23 -0.88 -7.40 -4.04
N ASP A 24 -2.14 -7.51 -3.62
CA ASP A 24 -2.55 -7.84 -2.25
C ASP A 24 -2.00 -9.21 -1.80
N ALA A 25 -1.79 -10.14 -2.74
CA ALA A 25 -1.19 -11.46 -2.44
C ALA A 25 0.34 -11.43 -2.22
N ARG A 26 1.03 -10.39 -2.69
CA ARG A 26 2.50 -10.31 -2.75
C ARG A 26 3.11 -9.19 -1.93
N TYR A 27 2.33 -8.15 -1.64
CA TYR A 27 2.78 -6.92 -1.02
C TYR A 27 1.83 -6.50 0.09
N ARG A 28 2.35 -5.71 1.03
CA ARG A 28 1.50 -4.92 1.90
C ARG A 28 1.02 -3.70 1.11
N VAL A 29 -0.27 -3.64 0.78
CA VAL A 29 -0.80 -2.57 -0.08
C VAL A 29 -1.45 -1.47 0.74
N PHE A 30 -0.99 -0.24 0.53
CA PHE A 30 -1.64 0.97 1.00
C PHE A 30 -2.37 1.65 -0.16
N ARG A 31 -3.64 2.01 0.06
CA ARG A 31 -4.52 2.61 -0.95
C ARG A 31 -4.76 4.06 -0.59
N LEU A 32 -4.04 4.98 -1.23
CA LEU A 32 -4.08 6.41 -0.93
C LEU A 32 -5.43 7.02 -1.29
N TYR A 33 -6.03 6.57 -2.40
CA TYR A 33 -7.31 7.08 -2.93
C TYR A 33 -8.52 6.73 -2.05
N GLU A 34 -8.37 5.83 -1.08
CA GLU A 34 -9.41 5.49 -0.10
C GLU A 34 -9.25 6.30 1.21
N GLN A 35 -8.15 7.05 1.37
CA GLN A 35 -7.87 7.79 2.59
C GLN A 35 -8.56 9.15 2.59
N SER A 36 -9.22 9.47 3.69
CA SER A 36 -9.86 10.79 3.87
C SER A 36 -8.85 11.90 4.23
N ASP A 37 -7.71 11.55 4.84
CA ASP A 37 -6.64 12.48 5.19
C ASP A 37 -5.30 11.99 4.61
N ILE A 38 -5.07 12.39 3.36
CA ILE A 38 -3.87 12.02 2.59
C ILE A 38 -2.58 12.51 3.26
N PRO A 39 -2.45 13.78 3.70
CA PRO A 39 -1.24 14.25 4.38
C PRO A 39 -0.92 13.45 5.66
N ALA A 40 -1.89 13.22 6.53
CA ALA A 40 -1.66 12.45 7.75
C ALA A 40 -1.26 11.00 7.46
N PHE A 41 -1.88 10.39 6.44
CA PHE A 41 -1.54 9.05 5.99
C PHE A 41 -0.08 8.97 5.49
N LEU A 42 0.34 9.93 4.66
CA LEU A 42 1.70 9.98 4.13
C LEU A 42 2.75 10.26 5.22
N VAL A 43 2.45 11.09 6.22
CA VAL A 43 3.35 11.28 7.37
C VAL A 43 3.54 9.97 8.15
N ARG A 44 2.49 9.16 8.26
CA ARG A 44 2.52 7.92 9.05
C ARG A 44 3.16 6.74 8.33
N HIS A 45 2.98 6.64 7.01
CA HIS A 45 3.33 5.45 6.22
C HIS A 45 4.28 5.74 5.05
N GLY A 46 4.57 7.00 4.76
CA GLY A 46 5.40 7.40 3.63
C GLY A 46 6.85 6.93 3.72
N ALA A 47 7.34 6.62 4.92
CA ALA A 47 8.67 6.04 5.11
C ALA A 47 8.72 4.53 4.84
N ASP A 48 7.56 3.88 4.76
CA ASP A 48 7.44 2.42 4.59
C ASP A 48 7.23 2.00 3.13
N VAL A 49 7.02 2.95 2.21
CA VAL A 49 6.65 2.75 0.77
C VAL A 49 7.68 3.30 -0.20
#